data_AF-A0AA88PR79-F1
#
_entry.id   AF-A0AA88PR79-F1
#
_cell.length_a   1.000
_cell.length_b   1.000
_cell.length_c   1.000
_cell.angle_alpha   90.00
_cell.angle_beta   90.00
_cell.angle_gamma   90.00
#
_symmetry.space_group_name_H-M   'P 1'
#
loop_
_entity.id
_entity.type
_entity.pdbx_description
1 polymer ?
#
loop_
_entity_poly.entity_id
_entity_poly.type
_entity_poly.pdbx_seq_one_letter_code
_entity_poly.pdbx_strand_id
1 'polypeptide(L)'
;MTPKVVIHLGIAPGAKGITLEQTGKNHGYKDRDVSGLCPDHHCCIEGGPERLDSIINMRSLSKLLKSMGLDVIYSRDAGRYLCDFVYYYSLYRGKGKAALIHVPASGSLASLERLVPQLQTIIQDLLCQLDRPAHTTSGYVDSKQVENTEENIFHHT
;
A
#
# COMPACT_ATOMS: atom_id res chain seq x y z
N MET A 1 -17.05 -19.55 -3.44
CA MET A 1 -16.10 -19.09 -2.40
C MET A 1 -15.57 -17.72 -2.82
N THR A 2 -15.55 -16.73 -1.94
CA THR A 2 -15.00 -15.39 -2.22
C THR A 2 -13.64 -15.27 -1.52
N PRO A 3 -12.54 -14.94 -2.22
CA PRO A 3 -11.23 -14.76 -1.59
C PRO A 3 -11.26 -13.66 -0.52
N LYS A 4 -10.55 -13.86 0.60
CA LYS A 4 -10.35 -12.79 1.61
C LYS A 4 -9.57 -11.61 1.03
N VAL A 5 -8.56 -11.92 0.21
CA VAL A 5 -7.67 -10.98 -0.48
C VAL A 5 -7.09 -11.66 -1.72
N VAL A 6 -6.78 -10.87 -2.76
CA VAL A 6 -5.96 -11.29 -3.91
C VAL A 6 -4.55 -10.72 -3.75
N ILE A 7 -3.52 -11.56 -3.76
CA ILE A 7 -2.12 -11.13 -3.64
C ILE A 7 -1.44 -11.33 -4.99
N HIS A 8 -0.98 -10.22 -5.58
CA HIS A 8 -0.19 -10.19 -6.81
C HIS A 8 1.29 -10.19 -6.46
N LEU A 9 2.08 -10.97 -7.20
CA LEU A 9 3.53 -10.96 -7.12
C LEU A 9 4.08 -10.51 -8.47
N GLY A 10 4.87 -9.43 -8.47
CA GLY A 10 5.49 -8.87 -9.66
C GLY A 10 7.00 -8.79 -9.53
N ILE A 11 7.73 -8.79 -10.64
CA ILE A 11 9.17 -8.55 -10.64
C ILE A 11 9.40 -7.05 -10.82
N ALA A 12 10.21 -6.44 -9.96
CA ALA A 12 10.69 -5.07 -10.11
C ALA A 12 12.19 -5.05 -10.45
N PRO A 13 12.55 -4.81 -11.72
CA PRO A 13 13.95 -4.69 -12.12
C PRO A 13 14.67 -3.59 -11.32
N GLY A 14 15.84 -3.91 -10.79
CA GLY A 14 16.65 -2.96 -10.00
C GLY A 14 16.14 -2.68 -8.58
N ALA A 15 15.05 -3.32 -8.14
CA ALA A 15 14.63 -3.24 -6.73
C ALA A 15 15.73 -3.82 -5.81
N LYS A 16 16.00 -3.11 -4.71
CA LYS A 16 17.02 -3.50 -3.73
C LYS A 16 16.45 -4.38 -2.61
N GLY A 17 15.13 -4.44 -2.48
CA GLY A 17 14.37 -5.14 -1.45
C GLY A 17 13.03 -5.64 -2.01
N ILE A 18 12.22 -6.27 -1.15
CA ILE A 18 10.83 -6.63 -1.49
C ILE A 18 9.94 -5.41 -1.27
N THR A 19 9.31 -4.91 -2.33
CA THR A 19 8.47 -3.71 -2.25
C THR A 19 7.00 -4.08 -2.00
N LEU A 20 6.38 -3.43 -1.02
CA LEU A 20 4.96 -3.53 -0.68
C LEU A 20 4.24 -2.30 -1.23
N GLU A 21 3.36 -2.52 -2.21
CA GLU A 21 2.68 -1.44 -2.94
C GLU A 21 1.34 -1.08 -2.29
N GLN A 22 1.19 0.15 -1.82
CA GLN A 22 -0.04 0.63 -1.19
C GLN A 22 -1.14 0.98 -2.19
N THR A 23 -0.75 1.53 -3.34
CA THR A 23 -1.63 2.27 -4.24
C THR A 23 -1.50 1.74 -5.66
N GLY A 24 -2.63 1.35 -6.27
CA GLY A 24 -2.75 1.16 -7.71
C GLY A 24 -3.25 2.45 -8.39
N LYS A 25 -2.85 2.69 -9.64
CA LYS A 25 -3.22 3.91 -10.38
C LYS A 25 -3.96 3.57 -11.67
N ASN A 26 -5.03 4.29 -11.98
CA ASN A 26 -5.90 3.92 -13.11
C ASN A 26 -5.36 4.37 -14.48
N HIS A 27 -4.37 5.26 -14.52
CA HIS A 27 -3.96 5.94 -15.75
C HIS A 27 -2.45 5.99 -15.91
N GLY A 28 -2.02 6.19 -17.15
CA GLY A 28 -0.63 6.45 -17.53
C GLY A 28 0.08 5.25 -18.14
N TYR A 29 -0.66 4.22 -18.53
CA TYR A 29 -0.13 3.04 -19.23
C TYR A 29 0.28 3.43 -20.65
N LYS A 30 1.58 3.39 -20.96
CA LYS A 30 2.12 3.77 -22.29
C LYS A 30 2.90 2.65 -22.96
N ASP A 31 3.39 1.72 -22.16
CA ASP A 31 4.21 0.62 -22.64
C ASP A 31 3.32 -0.48 -23.25
N ARG A 32 3.81 -1.08 -24.32
CA ARG A 32 3.17 -2.25 -24.94
C ARG A 32 3.57 -3.52 -24.18
N ASP A 33 2.62 -4.43 -24.03
CA ASP A 33 2.87 -5.75 -23.47
C ASP A 33 3.57 -6.69 -24.46
N VAL A 34 3.76 -7.95 -24.05
CA VAL A 34 4.40 -8.99 -24.88
C VAL A 34 3.62 -9.34 -26.15
N SER A 35 2.33 -8.99 -26.21
CA SER A 35 1.49 -9.11 -27.39
C SER A 35 1.45 -7.83 -28.23
N GLY A 36 2.22 -6.80 -27.84
CA GLY A 36 2.24 -5.51 -28.50
C GLY A 36 1.03 -4.64 -28.16
N LEU A 37 0.24 -4.98 -27.15
CA LEU A 37 -0.99 -4.28 -26.78
C LEU A 37 -0.74 -3.29 -25.63
N CYS A 38 -1.50 -2.20 -25.62
CA CYS A 38 -1.52 -1.22 -24.55
C CYS A 38 -3.00 -0.89 -24.27
N PRO A 39 -3.40 -0.62 -23.01
CA PRO A 39 -4.78 -0.28 -22.72
C PRO A 39 -5.26 0.94 -23.51
N ASP A 40 -6.48 0.86 -24.03
CA ASP A 40 -7.14 2.00 -24.68
C ASP A 40 -7.20 3.19 -23.72
N HIS A 41 -7.08 4.40 -24.27
CA HIS A 41 -7.04 5.65 -23.52
C HIS A 41 -5.98 5.72 -22.40
N HIS A 42 -5.01 4.80 -22.40
CA HIS A 42 -3.97 4.70 -21.36
C HIS A 42 -4.55 4.51 -19.95
N CYS A 43 -5.73 3.87 -19.83
CA CYS A 43 -6.44 3.66 -18.56
C CYS A 43 -6.77 2.18 -18.29
N CYS A 44 -7.02 1.82 -17.03
CA CYS A 44 -7.40 0.44 -16.65
C CYS A 44 -8.92 0.24 -16.63
N ILE A 45 -9.65 1.15 -15.99
CA ILE A 45 -11.12 1.16 -15.90
C ILE A 45 -11.62 2.54 -16.29
N GLU A 46 -12.35 2.62 -17.40
CA GLU A 46 -13.03 3.85 -17.83
C GLU A 46 -13.99 4.36 -16.74
N GLY A 47 -13.87 5.65 -16.41
CA GLY A 47 -14.62 6.28 -15.33
C GLY A 47 -14.22 5.83 -13.91
N GLY A 48 -13.19 5.00 -13.75
CA GLY A 48 -12.69 4.56 -12.46
C GLY A 48 -11.90 5.65 -11.71
N PRO A 49 -11.79 5.58 -10.37
CA PRO A 49 -11.01 6.53 -9.57
C PRO A 49 -9.56 6.64 -10.04
N GLU A 50 -8.92 7.80 -9.92
CA GLU A 50 -7.52 7.96 -10.37
C GLU A 50 -6.58 6.98 -9.64
N ARG A 51 -6.85 6.71 -8.37
CA ARG A 51 -6.03 5.88 -7.48
C ARG A 51 -6.91 5.08 -6.53
N LEU A 52 -6.44 3.89 -6.17
CA LEU A 52 -7.05 3.06 -5.15
C LEU A 52 -5.97 2.56 -4.21
N ASP A 53 -6.24 2.64 -2.91
CA ASP A 53 -5.37 2.07 -1.88
C ASP A 53 -5.92 0.69 -1.47
N SER A 54 -5.00 -0.24 -1.17
CA SER A 54 -5.35 -1.48 -0.48
C SER A 54 -5.91 -1.18 0.91
N ILE A 55 -6.85 -2.02 1.38
CA ILE A 55 -7.29 -2.00 2.78
C ILE A 55 -6.19 -2.47 3.74
N ILE A 56 -5.15 -3.13 3.21
CA ILE A 56 -3.95 -3.52 3.94
C ILE A 56 -3.08 -2.27 4.04
N ASN A 57 -2.71 -1.91 5.27
CA ASN A 57 -1.82 -0.79 5.53
C ASN A 57 -0.37 -1.25 5.36
N MET A 58 0.12 -1.11 4.12
CA MET A 58 1.47 -1.52 3.72
C MET A 58 2.55 -0.73 4.46
N ARG A 59 2.25 0.49 4.91
CA ARG A 59 3.19 1.31 5.69
C ARG A 59 3.45 0.70 7.06
N SER A 60 2.39 0.34 7.80
CA SER A 60 2.56 -0.30 9.11
C SER A 60 3.12 -1.71 8.98
N LEU A 61 2.68 -2.46 7.96
CA LEU A 61 3.21 -3.78 7.65
C LEU A 61 4.71 -3.73 7.35
N SER A 62 5.15 -2.79 6.50
CA SER A 62 6.58 -2.58 6.19
C SER A 62 7.39 -2.25 7.45
N LYS A 63 6.87 -1.43 8.36
CA LYS A 63 7.54 -1.13 9.65
C LYS A 63 7.70 -2.38 10.51
N LEU A 64 6.66 -3.20 10.63
CA LEU A 64 6.70 -4.46 11.38
C LEU A 64 7.76 -5.41 10.81
N LEU A 65 7.71 -5.67 9.50
CA LEU A 65 8.62 -6.59 8.83
C LEU A 65 10.09 -6.13 8.91
N LYS A 66 10.33 -4.81 8.81
CA LYS A 66 11.68 -4.24 9.06
C LYS A 66 12.17 -4.50 10.48
N SER A 67 11.29 -4.41 11.48
CA SER A 67 11.65 -4.72 12.87
C SER A 67 12.00 -6.20 13.09
N MET A 68 11.51 -7.07 12.20
CA MET A 68 11.86 -8.50 12.15
C MET A 68 13.12 -8.79 11.31
N GLY A 69 13.78 -7.75 10.76
CA GLY A 69 15.01 -7.89 9.99
C GLY A 69 14.81 -8.13 8.48
N LEU A 70 13.59 -7.99 7.96
CA LEU A 70 13.34 -8.17 6.53
C LEU A 70 13.66 -6.90 5.73
N ASP A 71 14.23 -7.09 4.54
CA ASP A 71 14.51 -6.00 3.60
C ASP A 71 13.29 -5.70 2.73
N VAL A 72 12.37 -4.91 3.31
CA VAL A 72 11.13 -4.49 2.64
C VAL A 72 11.07 -2.99 2.39
N ILE A 73 10.42 -2.59 1.31
CA ILE A 73 10.26 -1.19 0.91
C ILE A 73 8.76 -0.88 0.85
N TYR A 74 8.33 0.21 1.49
CA TYR A 74 6.97 0.72 1.30
C TYR A 74 6.93 1.63 0.08
N SER A 75 5.95 1.43 -0.80
CA SER A 75 5.75 2.24 -2.00
C SER A 75 4.28 2.63 -2.19
N ARG A 76 4.05 3.77 -2.86
CA ARG A 76 2.73 4.24 -3.34
C ARG A 76 2.71 4.36 -4.88
N ASP A 77 3.68 3.74 -5.54
CA ASP A 77 3.83 3.78 -6.98
C ASP A 77 4.30 2.42 -7.50
N ALA A 78 3.35 1.63 -8.01
CA ALA A 78 3.61 0.32 -8.58
C ALA A 78 4.09 0.36 -10.05
N GLY A 79 4.44 1.53 -10.58
CA GLY A 79 4.74 1.74 -12.00
C GLY A 79 3.48 1.78 -12.88
N ARG A 80 3.62 1.82 -14.20
CA ARG A 80 2.47 1.90 -15.16
C ARG A 80 2.58 0.83 -16.24
N TYR A 81 2.76 -0.40 -15.80
CA TYR A 81 2.78 -1.58 -16.66
C TYR A 81 1.80 -2.63 -16.09
N LEU A 82 1.96 -3.90 -16.48
CA LEU A 82 1.02 -4.98 -16.15
C LEU A 82 0.82 -5.19 -14.64
N CYS A 83 1.86 -5.05 -13.81
CA CYS A 83 1.73 -5.26 -12.36
C CYS A 83 0.75 -4.27 -11.72
N ASP A 84 0.89 -2.98 -12.03
CA ASP A 84 -0.04 -1.94 -11.56
C ASP A 84 -1.44 -2.10 -12.19
N PHE A 85 -1.52 -2.47 -13.47
CA PHE A 85 -2.81 -2.69 -14.15
C PHE A 85 -3.64 -3.79 -13.47
N VAL A 86 -3.08 -4.99 -13.28
CA VAL A 86 -3.81 -6.11 -12.66
C VAL A 86 -4.09 -5.86 -11.18
N TYR A 87 -3.20 -5.13 -10.51
CA TYR A 87 -3.38 -4.72 -9.13
C TYR A 87 -4.54 -3.72 -8.99
N TYR A 88 -4.53 -2.64 -9.77
CA TYR A 88 -5.61 -1.66 -9.80
C TYR A 88 -6.95 -2.30 -10.16
N TYR A 89 -6.99 -3.16 -11.18
CA TYR A 89 -8.20 -3.91 -11.55
C TYR A 89 -8.74 -4.72 -10.36
N SER A 90 -7.85 -5.42 -9.64
CA SER A 90 -8.23 -6.23 -8.47
C SER A 90 -8.65 -5.37 -7.28
N LEU A 91 -8.03 -4.21 -7.06
CA LEU A 91 -8.47 -3.24 -6.06
C LEU A 91 -9.88 -2.73 -6.38
N TYR A 92 -10.15 -2.38 -7.64
CA TYR A 92 -11.45 -1.88 -8.07
C TYR A 92 -12.55 -2.94 -7.89
N ARG A 93 -12.35 -4.14 -8.43
CA ARG A 93 -13.33 -5.24 -8.35
C ARG A 93 -13.47 -5.80 -6.94
N GLY A 94 -12.36 -5.85 -6.19
CA GLY A 94 -12.27 -6.39 -4.83
C GLY A 94 -12.58 -5.38 -3.73
N LYS A 95 -12.96 -4.14 -4.07
CA LYS A 95 -13.22 -3.05 -3.10
C LYS A 95 -12.04 -2.86 -2.13
N GLY A 96 -10.82 -2.80 -2.67
CA GLY A 96 -9.58 -2.63 -1.93
C GLY A 96 -8.96 -3.93 -1.38
N LYS A 97 -9.61 -5.09 -1.54
CA LYS A 97 -9.10 -6.41 -1.07
C LYS A 97 -8.07 -7.03 -2.02
N ALA A 98 -7.04 -6.26 -2.36
CA ALA A 98 -5.91 -6.75 -3.12
C ALA A 98 -4.59 -6.22 -2.53
N ALA A 99 -3.51 -6.93 -2.79
CA ALA A 99 -2.15 -6.52 -2.46
C ALA A 99 -1.24 -6.76 -3.67
N LEU A 100 -0.20 -5.96 -3.81
CA LEU A 100 0.88 -6.18 -4.76
C LEU A 100 2.22 -6.16 -4.02
N ILE A 101 3.00 -7.21 -4.25
CA ILE A 101 4.35 -7.37 -3.73
C ILE A 101 5.28 -7.45 -4.93
N HIS A 102 6.21 -6.50 -5.02
CA HIS A 102 7.27 -6.52 -6.01
C HIS A 102 8.53 -7.18 -5.42
N VAL A 103 9.11 -8.12 -6.15
CA VAL A 103 10.34 -8.82 -5.75
C VAL A 103 11.51 -8.43 -6.66
N PRO A 104 12.76 -8.45 -6.16
CA PRO A 104 13.92 -8.16 -6.99
C PRO A 104 14.12 -9.22 -8.06
N ALA A 105 14.56 -8.79 -9.25
CA ALA A 105 14.85 -9.68 -10.38
C ALA A 105 16.17 -10.46 -10.22
N SER A 106 17.10 -9.94 -9.42
CA SER A 106 18.45 -10.48 -9.27
C SER A 106 19.05 -10.11 -7.92
N GLY A 107 20.25 -10.65 -7.64
CA GLY A 107 20.94 -10.46 -6.37
C GLY A 107 20.56 -11.51 -5.32
N SER A 108 21.19 -11.43 -4.15
CA SER A 108 21.07 -12.47 -3.12
C SER A 108 19.65 -12.62 -2.58
N LEU A 109 18.83 -11.57 -2.60
CA LEU A 109 17.43 -11.62 -2.17
C LEU A 109 16.50 -12.29 -3.20
N ALA A 110 16.91 -12.39 -4.47
CA ALA A 110 16.13 -13.05 -5.52
C ALA A 110 16.28 -14.59 -5.50
N SER A 111 17.22 -15.14 -4.71
CA SER A 111 17.36 -16.59 -4.55
C SER A 111 16.13 -17.17 -3.87
N LEU A 112 15.64 -18.33 -4.32
CA LEU A 112 14.42 -18.94 -3.79
C LEU A 112 14.54 -19.25 -2.30
N GLU A 113 15.72 -19.68 -1.86
CA GLU A 113 16.03 -20.02 -0.47
C GLU A 113 15.86 -18.81 0.46
N ARG A 114 16.11 -17.59 -0.04
CA ARG A 114 15.94 -16.36 0.73
C ARG A 114 14.59 -15.70 0.50
N LEU A 115 14.07 -15.74 -0.72
CA LEU A 115 12.84 -15.06 -1.10
C LEU A 115 11.61 -15.74 -0.51
N VAL A 116 11.52 -17.07 -0.61
CA VAL A 116 10.32 -17.82 -0.23
C VAL A 116 9.99 -17.65 1.26
N PRO A 117 10.92 -17.82 2.21
CA PRO A 117 10.62 -17.63 3.63
C PRO A 117 10.18 -16.20 3.97
N GLN A 118 10.74 -15.19 3.29
CA GLN A 118 10.34 -13.80 3.47
C GLN A 118 8.94 -13.55 2.93
N LEU A 119 8.60 -14.06 1.75
CA LEU A 119 7.25 -13.97 1.20
C LEU A 119 6.23 -14.66 2.11
N GLN A 120 6.56 -15.83 2.68
CA GLN A 120 5.71 -16.51 3.66
C GLN A 120 5.44 -15.62 4.87
N THR A 121 6.47 -15.02 5.44
CA THR A 121 6.36 -14.09 6.59
C THR A 121 5.48 -12.89 6.23
N ILE A 122 5.72 -12.27 5.07
CA ILE A 122 4.95 -11.12 4.58
C ILE A 122 3.47 -11.48 4.42
N ILE A 123 3.17 -12.62 3.79
CA ILE A 123 1.79 -13.07 3.56
C ILE A 123 1.10 -13.38 4.88
N GLN A 124 1.78 -14.02 5.83
CA GLN A 124 1.24 -14.28 7.17
C GLN A 124 0.89 -12.98 7.90
N ASP A 125 1.80 -12.00 7.94
CA ASP A 125 1.54 -10.72 8.62
C ASP A 125 0.47 -9.89 7.92
N LEU A 126 0.39 -9.97 6.58
CA LEU A 126 -0.68 -9.37 5.79
C LEU A 126 -2.05 -9.97 6.17
N LEU A 127 -2.15 -11.30 6.25
CA LEU A 127 -3.38 -11.98 6.67
C LEU A 127 -3.74 -11.64 8.12
N CYS A 128 -2.76 -11.59 9.02
CA CYS A 128 -2.95 -11.14 10.40
C CYS A 128 -3.51 -9.71 10.49
N GLN A 129 -3.08 -8.81 9.60
CA GLN A 129 -3.63 -7.44 9.55
C GLN A 129 -5.08 -7.43 9.08
N LEU A 130 -5.44 -8.28 8.11
CA LEU A 130 -6.81 -8.40 7.59
C LEU A 130 -7.80 -8.96 8.60
N ASP A 131 -7.34 -9.86 9.48
CA ASP A 131 -8.19 -10.49 10.50
C ASP A 131 -8.35 -9.60 11.76
N ARG A 132 -7.66 -8.45 11.84
CA ARG A 132 -7.88 -7.48 12.93
C ARG A 132 -9.20 -6.73 12.72
N PRO A 133 -10.05 -6.61 13.76
CA PRO A 133 -11.23 -5.77 13.67
C PRO A 133 -10.79 -4.33 13.38
N ALA A 134 -11.51 -3.66 12.48
CA ALA A 134 -11.29 -2.24 12.22
C ALA A 134 -11.48 -1.48 13.53
N HIS A 135 -10.40 -0.97 14.12
CA HIS A 135 -10.52 -0.10 15.29
C HIS A 135 -11.26 1.15 14.86
N THR A 136 -12.50 1.32 15.34
CA THR A 136 -13.28 2.55 15.22
C THR A 136 -12.45 3.68 15.82
N THR A 137 -11.94 4.59 14.99
CA THR A 137 -11.41 5.87 15.46
C THR A 137 -12.58 6.69 15.99
N SER A 138 -12.87 6.58 17.29
CA SER A 138 -13.71 7.53 18.01
C SER A 138 -12.97 8.88 18.07
N GLY A 139 -13.69 9.95 17.75
CA GLY A 139 -13.15 11.29 17.56
C GLY A 139 -12.38 11.83 18.77
N TYR A 140 -11.31 12.56 18.47
CA TYR A 140 -10.61 13.41 19.42
C TYR A 140 -11.32 14.77 19.44
N VAL A 141 -11.96 15.11 20.57
CA VAL A 141 -12.45 16.46 20.86
C VAL A 141 -11.34 17.20 21.60
N ASP A 142 -10.83 18.26 20.99
CA ASP A 142 -9.84 19.14 21.60
C ASP A 142 -10.47 19.91 22.77
N SER A 143 -9.86 19.78 23.95
CA SER A 143 -10.24 20.49 25.17
C SER A 143 -8.99 20.99 25.86
N LYS A 144 -8.73 22.30 25.68
CA LYS A 144 -8.00 23.28 26.53
C LYS A 144 -7.73 24.49 25.63
N GLN A 145 -8.14 25.71 25.97
CA GLN A 145 -7.62 26.49 27.09
C GLN A 145 -8.70 27.41 27.69
N VAL A 146 -8.93 27.27 28.98
CA VAL A 146 -9.46 28.31 29.87
C VAL A 146 -8.33 28.62 30.87
N GLU A 147 -8.21 29.92 31.19
CA GLU A 147 -7.48 30.55 32.31
C GLU A 147 -5.97 30.78 32.21
N ASN A 148 -5.64 32.07 32.12
CA ASN A 148 -4.68 32.84 32.93
C ASN A 148 -5.06 34.32 32.65
N THR A 149 -5.20 35.28 33.57
CA THR A 149 -4.95 35.46 35.00
C THR A 149 -5.54 36.86 35.29
N GLU A 150 -6.34 37.02 36.35
CA GLU A 150 -6.68 38.36 36.87
C GLU A 150 -5.48 38.93 37.65
N GLU A 151 -5.17 40.21 37.45
CA GLU A 151 -4.95 41.19 38.54
C GLU A 151 -4.72 42.62 38.00
N ASN A 152 -5.76 43.43 38.13
CA ASN A 152 -5.77 44.70 38.88
C ASN A 152 -4.76 45.82 38.54
N ILE A 153 -5.20 46.89 37.86
CA ILE A 153 -4.87 48.30 38.22
C ILE A 153 -6.08 49.21 37.93
N PHE A 154 -6.72 49.70 38.99
CA PHE A 154 -7.59 50.89 39.01
C PHE A 154 -6.71 52.16 38.99
N HIS A 155 -7.05 53.17 38.18
CA HIS A 155 -7.35 54.56 38.62
C HIS A 155 -7.46 55.56 37.46
N HIS A 156 -8.51 56.39 37.54
CA HIS A 156 -8.71 57.79 37.05
C HIS A 156 -8.39 58.11 35.58
N THR A 157 -9.26 58.74 34.79
CA THR A 157 -10.23 59.80 35.07
C THR A 157 -11.25 59.84 33.93
#